data_AF-A0A7D4SI60-F1
#
_entry.id   AF-A0A7D4SI60-F1
#
_cell.length_a   1.000
_cell.length_b   1.000
_cell.length_c   1.000
_cell.angle_alpha   90.00
_cell.angle_beta   90.00
_cell.angle_gamma   90.00
#
_symmetry.space_group_name_H-M   'P 1'
#
loop_
_entity.id
_entity.type
_entity.pdbx_description
1 polymer ?
#
loop_
_entity_poly.entity_id
_entity_poly.type
_entity_poly.pdbx_seq_one_letter_code
_entity_poly.pdbx_strand_id
1 'polypeptide(L)' 'MTQSNTIDPKIRMADMCREMLGGVNPSTVYRWIKTQGFPKPKKLSLQCSVWSVAEVNEWLATRGEAA' A
#
# COMPACT_ATOMS: atom_id res chain seq x y z
N MET A 1 -11.57 -1.65 29.98
CA MET A 1 -11.33 -0.55 29.02
C MET A 1 -10.08 -0.87 28.22
N THR A 2 -10.23 -1.52 27.08
CA THR A 2 -9.16 -1.70 26.08
C THR A 2 -9.81 -1.84 24.71
N GLN A 3 -10.30 -0.72 24.17
CA GLN A 3 -10.56 -0.66 22.74
C GLN A 3 -9.21 -0.46 22.05
N SER A 4 -8.52 -1.57 21.78
CA SER A 4 -7.44 -1.61 20.80
C SER A 4 -8.08 -1.50 19.42
N ASN A 5 -8.64 -0.33 19.11
CA ASN A 5 -9.10 -0.02 17.76
C ASN A 5 -7.86 0.38 16.96
N THR A 6 -7.09 -0.63 16.55
CA THR A 6 -6.01 -0.46 15.58
C THR A 6 -6.67 -0.11 14.25
N ILE A 7 -6.96 1.17 14.03
CA ILE A 7 -7.34 1.69 12.72
C ILE A 7 -6.05 1.65 11.90
N ASP A 8 -5.73 0.48 11.37
CA ASP A 8 -4.80 0.39 10.24
C ASP A 8 -5.40 1.25 9.12
N PRO A 9 -4.78 2.38 8.77
CA PRO A 9 -5.30 3.22 7.71
C PRO A 9 -5.19 2.43 6.42
N LYS A 10 -6.33 2.13 5.80
CA LYS A 10 -6.39 1.38 4.55
C LYS A 10 -6.55 2.35 3.40
N ILE A 11 -5.63 2.28 2.45
CA ILE A 11 -5.63 3.11 1.26
C ILE A 11 -6.07 2.29 0.03
N ARG A 12 -6.84 2.92 -0.86
CA ARG A 12 -7.21 2.31 -2.14
C ARG A 12 -6.11 2.55 -3.17
N MET A 13 -6.06 1.72 -4.22
CA MET A 13 -5.05 1.84 -5.28
C MET A 13 -4.97 3.26 -5.87
N ALA A 14 -6.12 3.87 -6.18
CA ALA A 14 -6.17 5.20 -6.79
C ALA A 14 -5.57 6.29 -5.89
N ASP A 15 -5.86 6.19 -4.59
CA ASP A 15 -5.43 7.13 -3.57
C ASP A 15 -3.94 6.94 -3.25
N MET A 16 -3.50 5.69 -3.11
CA MET A 16 -2.09 5.31 -2.92
C MET A 16 -1.22 5.79 -4.08
N CYS A 17 -1.69 5.58 -5.30
CA CYS A 17 -1.05 6.10 -6.50
C CYS A 17 -0.84 7.61 -6.40
N ARG A 18 -1.89 8.36 -6.06
CA ARG A 18 -1.89 9.83 -6.08
C ARG A 18 -1.11 10.43 -4.91
N GLU A 19 -1.35 9.95 -3.70
CA GLU A 19 -0.87 10.57 -2.45
C GLU A 19 0.50 10.06 -2.04
N MET A 20 0.75 8.75 -2.13
CA MET A 20 2.02 8.15 -1.66
C MET A 20 3.04 7.97 -2.77
N LEU A 21 2.60 7.54 -3.95
CA LEU A 21 3.50 7.13 -5.02
C LEU A 21 3.72 8.21 -6.09
N GLY A 22 3.13 9.41 -5.93
CA GLY A 22 3.36 10.55 -6.84
C GLY A 22 2.72 10.41 -8.22
N GLY A 23 1.61 9.67 -8.34
CA GLY A 23 0.83 9.51 -9.57
C GLY A 23 1.18 8.30 -10.43
N VAL A 24 1.83 7.27 -9.89
CA VAL A 24 2.21 6.07 -10.68
C VAL A 24 1.01 5.23 -11.13
N ASN A 25 1.06 4.73 -12.36
CA ASN A 25 -0.02 3.88 -12.87
C ASN A 25 -0.22 2.62 -12.00
N PRO A 26 -1.48 2.20 -11.72
CA PRO A 26 -1.75 0.97 -10.96
C PRO A 26 -1.09 -0.29 -11.54
N SER A 27 -0.89 -0.34 -12.86
CA SER A 27 -0.15 -1.43 -13.52
C SER A 27 1.30 -1.52 -13.04
N THR A 28 1.92 -0.39 -12.74
CA THR A 28 3.28 -0.31 -12.18
C THR A 28 3.32 -0.91 -10.78
N VAL A 29 2.30 -0.65 -9.96
CA VAL A 29 2.17 -1.25 -8.62
C VAL A 29 2.06 -2.79 -8.74
N TYR A 30 1.21 -3.30 -9.64
CA TYR A 30 1.13 -4.74 -9.88
C TYR A 30 2.46 -5.35 -10.36
N ARG A 31 3.25 -4.58 -11.13
CA ARG A 31 4.60 -4.98 -11.51
C ARG A 31 5.50 -5.07 -10.28
N TRP A 32 5.50 -4.06 -9.41
CA TRP A 32 6.28 -4.04 -8.17
C TRP A 32 5.92 -5.16 -7.21
N ILE A 33 4.65 -5.58 -7.15
CA ILE A 33 4.24 -6.76 -6.38
C ILE A 33 4.99 -8.02 -6.85
N LYS A 34 5.19 -8.16 -8.17
CA LYS A 34 5.88 -9.32 -8.76
C LYS A 34 7.40 -9.21 -8.73
N THR A 35 7.94 -8.02 -8.96
CA THR A 35 9.38 -7.82 -9.20
C THR A 35 10.12 -7.26 -7.99
N GLN A 36 9.44 -6.57 -7.08
CA GLN A 36 10.05 -5.82 -5.96
C GLN A 36 9.44 -6.17 -4.60
N GLY A 37 8.57 -7.19 -4.53
CA GLY A 37 7.96 -7.63 -3.28
C GLY A 37 7.06 -6.58 -2.64
N PHE A 38 6.40 -5.73 -3.43
CA PHE A 38 5.45 -4.74 -2.91
C PHE A 38 4.33 -5.42 -2.11
N PRO A 39 3.83 -4.79 -1.01
CA PRO A 39 2.81 -5.38 -0.16
C PRO A 39 1.58 -5.86 -0.93
N LYS A 40 1.09 -7.04 -0.54
CA LYS A 40 -0.01 -7.70 -1.25
C LYS A 40 -1.33 -6.98 -0.95
N PRO A 41 -2.20 -6.79 -1.97
CA PRO A 41 -3.52 -6.22 -1.76
C PRO A 41 -4.34 -7.08 -0.79
N LYS A 42 -4.92 -6.43 0.22
CA LYS A 42 -5.95 -7.03 1.07
C LYS A 42 -7.29 -6.86 0.37
N LYS A 43 -8.00 -7.95 0.12
CA LYS A 43 -9.35 -7.89 -0.49
C LYS A 43 -10.34 -7.46 0.59
N LEU A 44 -10.93 -6.28 0.44
CA LEU A 44 -12.05 -5.83 1.27
C LEU A 44 -13.39 -6.35 0.70
N SER A 45 -13.48 -6.50 -0.62
CA SER A 45 -14.67 -7.01 -1.33
C SER A 45 -14.29 -7.61 -2.68
N LEU A 46 -15.26 -8.17 -3.40
CA LEU A 46 -15.06 -8.86 -4.69
C LEU A 46 -14.32 -8.02 -5.76
N GLN A 47 -14.44 -6.70 -5.69
CA GLN A 47 -13.88 -5.74 -6.65
C GLN A 47 -12.94 -4.70 -6.00
N CYS A 48 -12.74 -4.76 -4.68
CA CYS A 48 -11.98 -3.73 -3.96
C CYS A 48 -10.77 -4.34 -3.24
N SER A 49 -9.60 -4.03 -3.78
CA SER A 49 -8.31 -4.25 -3.15
C SER A 49 -7.89 -2.99 -2.39
N VAL A 50 -7.47 -3.17 -1.15
CA VAL A 50 -6.96 -2.11 -0.27
C VAL A 50 -5.58 -2.50 0.24
N TRP A 51 -4.76 -1.51 0.54
CA TRP A 51 -3.43 -1.66 1.08
C TRP A 51 -3.35 -1.01 2.45
N SER A 52 -2.56 -1.61 3.35
CA SER A 52 -2.25 -1.03 4.64
C SER A 52 -1.25 0.10 4.43
N VAL A 53 -1.56 1.32 4.88
CA VAL A 53 -0.66 2.47 4.72
C VAL A 53 0.66 2.22 5.43
N ALA A 54 0.63 1.56 6.59
CA ALA A 54 1.83 1.17 7.33
C ALA A 54 2.77 0.30 6.48
N GLU A 55 2.27 -0.81 5.90
CA GLU A 55 3.08 -1.71 5.06
C GLU A 55 3.66 -1.00 3.83
N VAL A 56 2.89 -0.13 3.20
CA VAL A 56 3.36 0.65 2.03
C VAL A 56 4.46 1.62 2.45
N ASN A 57 4.28 2.31 3.58
CA ASN A 57 5.26 3.25 4.11
C ASN A 57 6.54 2.54 4.56
N GLU A 58 6.44 1.36 5.20
CA GLU A 58 7.59 0.51 5.54
C GLU A 58 8.34 0.05 4.29
N TRP A 59 7.62 -0.34 3.23
CA TRP A 59 8.23 -0.69 1.95
C TRP A 59 8.93 0.51 1.30
N LEU A 60 8.30 1.69 1.32
CA LEU A 60 8.90 2.93 0.82
C LEU A 60 10.14 3.32 1.63
N ALA A 61 10.09 3.22 2.96
CA ALA A 61 11.21 3.50 3.86
C ALA A 61 12.38 2.56 3.61
N THR A 62 12.12 1.26 3.48
CA THR A 62 13.13 0.24 3.13
C THR A 62 13.85 0.56 1.81
N ARG A 63 13.17 1.23 0.87
CA ARG A 63 13.74 1.65 -0.42
C ARG A 63 14.36 3.04 -0.40
N GLY A 64 13.86 3.95 0.44
CA GLY A 64 14.37 5.30 0.62
C GLY A 64 15.66 5.37 1.44
N GLU A 65 15.95 4.34 2.24
CA GLU A 65 17.25 4.15 2.92
C GLU A 65 18.37 3.65 1.98
N ALA A 66 18.14 3.61 0.67
CA ALA A 66 19.20 3.49 -0.32
C ALA A 66 19.51 4.87 -0.92
N ALA A 67 19.98 5.80 -0.08
CA ALA A 67 20.56 7.08 -0.49
C ALA A 67 21.82 7.36 0.33
#